data_AF-A0A453Q2X6-F1
#
_entry.id   AF-A0A453Q2X6-F1
#
_cell.length_a   1.000
_cell.length_b   1.000
_cell.length_c   1.000
_cell.angle_alpha   90.00
_cell.angle_beta   90.00
_cell.angle_gamma   90.00
#
_symmetry.space_group_name_H-M   'P 1'
#
loop_
_entity.id
_entity.type
_entity.pdbx_description
1 polymer ?
#
loop_
_entity_poly.entity_id
_entity_poly.type
_entity_poly.pdbx_seq_one_letter_code
_entity_poly.pdbx_strand_id
1 'polypeptide(L)'
;QRPPMPLPLHPCCAAGAAATPAMATTAGSCNASSTPPPRYLGSGQGRLRLAPAASRRNSPLLRCSASGGDGPDKVLEKRRAELTARISSGEFTAQGPGWLAPVAARLAKLGPPGELAAGLLTKVAGGERRGPELPQAVGSLASVAGEAFFLPLYDLFLTYGGVFRLNFGPKSFLIVSDPDVAKHILRDNSKAYSKGILAEILEFVMGTGLIPADGEVWRVRRRAIVPALHQKYVTAMIGLFGNASDRLCQKLDKAASDGEDVEMESLFSRLTLDVIGKAVFNYDFDSLSYDNGIVEAVYVTLREAEMRSTSPIPTWEIPIWKDISPRQRKVNEALALINNILDELIATCKRMVDEEDLQFHEEYMNEKDPSILHFLLASGDDVSSKQLRDDLMTMLIAGHETSAAVLTWTFYLLSK
;
A
#
# COMPACT_ATOMS: atom_id res chain seq x y z
N GLN A 1 -46.45 -5.07 -31.36
CA GLN A 1 -47.00 -4.21 -32.43
C GLN A 1 -46.03 -3.04 -32.63
N ARG A 2 -45.60 -2.85 -33.88
CA ARG A 2 -44.48 -2.04 -34.40
C ARG A 2 -44.71 -0.51 -34.30
N PRO A 3 -43.77 0.39 -34.72
CA PRO A 3 -42.34 0.22 -35.12
C PRO A 3 -41.35 1.29 -34.58
N PRO A 4 -40.04 1.16 -34.86
CA PRO A 4 -39.03 2.23 -34.84
C PRO A 4 -38.80 2.84 -36.25
N MET A 5 -38.26 4.05 -36.33
CA MET A 5 -37.93 4.80 -37.58
C MET A 5 -36.70 5.71 -37.32
N PRO A 6 -35.95 6.17 -38.35
CA PRO A 6 -34.58 5.71 -38.59
C PRO A 6 -33.51 6.83 -38.72
N LEU A 7 -32.24 6.40 -38.78
CA LEU A 7 -31.07 7.15 -39.28
C LEU A 7 -31.23 7.58 -40.74
N PRO A 8 -30.55 8.66 -41.19
CA PRO A 8 -30.15 8.82 -42.58
C PRO A 8 -28.66 8.49 -42.81
N LEU A 9 -28.42 7.87 -43.96
CA LEU A 9 -27.16 7.42 -44.53
C LEU A 9 -26.64 8.41 -45.60
N HIS A 10 -25.30 8.44 -45.74
CA HIS A 10 -24.51 8.56 -46.98
C HIS A 10 -24.40 9.92 -47.72
N PRO A 11 -23.45 10.10 -48.69
CA PRO A 11 -22.41 9.18 -49.21
C PRO A 11 -20.99 9.78 -49.48
N CYS A 12 -20.04 8.89 -49.83
CA CYS A 12 -18.91 9.03 -50.80
C CYS A 12 -17.81 10.10 -50.54
N CYS A 13 -16.52 9.90 -50.82
CA CYS A 13 -15.87 9.18 -51.91
C CYS A 13 -14.39 8.86 -51.58
N ALA A 14 -13.80 7.96 -52.37
CA ALA A 14 -12.46 7.39 -52.25
C ALA A 14 -11.35 8.17 -53.01
N ALA A 15 -10.11 7.69 -52.83
CA ALA A 15 -8.86 7.94 -53.58
C ALA A 15 -8.11 9.25 -53.24
N GLY A 16 -6.79 9.34 -53.17
CA GLY A 16 -5.69 8.39 -53.37
C GLY A 16 -4.34 9.13 -53.34
N ALA A 17 -3.24 8.38 -53.27
CA ALA A 17 -1.88 8.69 -53.72
C ALA A 17 -1.03 9.80 -53.04
N ALA A 18 0.05 9.32 -52.41
CA ALA A 18 1.47 9.74 -52.52
C ALA A 18 1.83 11.16 -53.01
N ALA A 19 2.70 11.85 -52.24
CA ALA A 19 4.05 12.26 -52.67
C ALA A 19 4.75 13.18 -51.63
N THR A 20 6.00 12.84 -51.32
CA THR A 20 7.09 13.72 -50.83
C THR A 20 7.45 14.81 -51.86
N PRO A 21 8.04 15.95 -51.43
CA PRO A 21 9.51 16.16 -51.53
C PRO A 21 10.06 16.88 -50.26
N ALA A 22 11.25 16.59 -49.70
CA ALA A 22 12.63 16.79 -50.15
C ALA A 22 13.15 18.26 -50.19
N MET A 23 13.98 18.59 -49.19
CA MET A 23 15.23 19.39 -49.16
C MET A 23 15.31 20.89 -49.55
N ALA A 24 15.88 21.69 -48.62
CA ALA A 24 17.11 22.52 -48.77
C ALA A 24 17.37 23.31 -47.46
N THR A 25 18.37 22.99 -46.61
CA THR A 25 19.75 23.53 -46.54
C THR A 25 19.92 25.05 -46.64
N THR A 26 20.38 25.67 -45.54
CA THR A 26 21.47 26.68 -45.55
C THR A 26 22.17 26.75 -44.19
N ALA A 27 23.50 26.68 -44.24
CA ALA A 27 24.44 26.84 -43.15
C ALA A 27 24.76 28.33 -42.88
N GLY A 28 25.24 28.64 -41.67
CA GLY A 28 25.84 29.93 -41.33
C GLY A 28 26.63 29.85 -40.02
N SER A 29 27.94 29.68 -40.13
CA SER A 29 28.91 29.79 -39.03
C SER A 29 29.35 31.24 -38.83
N CYS A 30 29.62 31.66 -37.60
CA CYS A 30 30.57 32.74 -37.30
C CYS A 30 31.37 32.41 -36.02
N ASN A 31 32.70 32.45 -36.17
CA ASN A 31 33.75 32.34 -35.15
C ASN A 31 34.28 33.75 -34.79
N ALA A 32 34.71 33.99 -33.54
CA ALA A 32 35.78 34.91 -33.11
C ALA A 32 35.73 35.04 -31.56
N SER A 33 36.65 34.51 -30.74
CA SER A 33 38.07 34.89 -30.47
C SER A 33 38.27 35.66 -29.15
N SER A 34 38.81 34.95 -28.14
CA SER A 34 39.81 35.33 -27.09
C SER A 34 40.14 36.79 -26.73
N THR A 35 40.16 37.12 -25.42
CA THR A 35 41.34 37.57 -24.61
C THR A 35 40.98 37.92 -23.12
N PRO A 36 41.88 37.71 -22.11
CA PRO A 36 41.73 38.07 -20.67
C PRO A 36 42.70 39.25 -20.27
N PRO A 37 43.07 39.63 -19.01
CA PRO A 37 42.64 39.40 -17.60
C PRO A 37 42.48 40.77 -16.81
N PRO A 38 42.62 40.96 -15.45
CA PRO A 38 43.83 40.70 -14.62
C PRO A 38 43.63 40.13 -13.20
N ARG A 39 44.76 39.70 -12.61
CA ARG A 39 45.02 39.13 -11.27
C ARG A 39 45.20 40.19 -10.17
N TYR A 40 44.90 39.82 -8.92
CA TYR A 40 45.60 40.21 -7.67
C TYR A 40 45.55 39.00 -6.70
N LEU A 41 46.66 38.31 -6.38
CA LEU A 41 47.52 38.46 -5.17
C LEU A 41 46.72 38.45 -3.84
N GLY A 42 46.90 37.58 -2.84
CA GLY A 42 47.82 36.47 -2.58
C GLY A 42 47.69 36.01 -1.10
N SER A 43 48.54 35.07 -0.69
CA SER A 43 48.70 34.43 0.65
C SER A 43 47.72 33.27 0.95
N GLY A 44 48.09 32.16 1.59
CA GLY A 44 49.33 31.70 2.20
C GLY A 44 49.21 30.21 2.54
N GLN A 45 50.36 29.55 2.74
CA GLN A 45 50.53 28.11 2.86
C GLN A 45 49.84 27.48 4.08
N GLY A 46 49.39 26.23 3.92
CA GLY A 46 49.02 25.32 5.01
C GLY A 46 48.79 23.90 4.51
N ARG A 47 49.87 23.10 4.38
CA ARG A 47 49.80 21.66 4.09
C ARG A 47 49.23 20.90 5.29
N LEU A 48 48.22 20.07 5.05
CA LEU A 48 48.06 18.79 5.76
C LEU A 48 47.43 17.78 4.78
N ARG A 49 48.27 16.83 4.33
CA ARG A 49 47.85 15.64 3.60
C ARG A 49 47.15 14.71 4.60
N LEU A 50 45.89 14.36 4.34
CA LEU A 50 45.24 13.19 4.91
C LEU A 50 44.97 12.19 3.78
N ALA A 51 45.35 10.95 4.03
CA ALA A 51 45.32 9.81 3.11
C ALA A 51 43.88 9.48 2.66
N PRO A 52 43.70 8.85 1.47
CA PRO A 52 42.38 8.37 1.07
C PRO A 52 41.98 7.19 1.97
N ALA A 53 40.87 7.33 2.68
CA ALA A 53 40.26 6.26 3.44
C ALA A 53 39.73 5.20 2.46
N ALA A 54 40.35 4.01 2.49
CA ALA A 54 39.87 2.83 1.80
C ALA A 54 38.49 2.44 2.38
N SER A 55 37.42 2.63 1.61
CA SER A 55 36.11 2.06 1.92
C SER A 55 36.16 0.56 1.68
N ARG A 56 36.45 -0.21 2.74
CA ARG A 56 36.17 -1.65 2.76
C ARG A 56 34.66 -1.87 2.69
N ARG A 57 34.13 -2.06 1.47
CA ARG A 57 32.82 -2.71 1.26
C ARG A 57 32.99 -4.20 1.56
N ASN A 58 32.65 -4.60 2.79
CA ASN A 58 32.28 -5.99 3.07
C ASN A 58 30.76 -6.10 2.95
N SER A 59 30.28 -6.25 1.72
CA SER A 59 28.96 -6.82 1.46
C SER A 59 29.20 -8.29 1.13
N PRO A 60 28.59 -9.27 1.82
CA PRO A 60 28.73 -10.65 1.42
C PRO A 60 27.99 -10.82 0.09
N LEU A 61 28.75 -10.84 -1.01
CA LEU A 61 28.29 -11.37 -2.28
C LEU A 61 27.84 -12.81 -2.03
N LEU A 62 26.53 -13.03 -2.09
CA LEU A 62 25.93 -14.37 -2.19
C LEU A 62 26.35 -14.96 -3.53
N ARG A 63 27.54 -15.55 -3.56
CA ARG A 63 27.99 -16.41 -4.63
C ARG A 63 27.14 -17.68 -4.52
N CYS A 64 26.16 -17.84 -5.41
CA CYS A 64 25.44 -19.11 -5.56
C CYS A 64 26.40 -20.16 -6.14
N SER A 65 27.19 -20.78 -5.27
CA SER A 65 27.78 -22.09 -5.55
C SER A 65 26.67 -23.12 -5.41
N ALA A 66 26.39 -23.81 -6.51
CA ALA A 66 25.49 -24.96 -6.54
C ALA A 66 26.02 -26.07 -5.62
N SER A 67 25.54 -26.10 -4.38
CA SER A 67 25.73 -27.22 -3.46
C SER A 67 24.39 -27.56 -2.80
N GLY A 68 23.69 -28.53 -3.39
CA GLY A 68 22.89 -29.56 -2.71
C GLY A 68 21.85 -29.18 -1.65
N GLY A 69 21.36 -27.94 -1.58
CA GLY A 69 20.26 -27.55 -0.70
C GLY A 69 18.92 -27.61 -1.42
N ASP A 70 17.88 -28.10 -0.75
CA ASP A 70 16.51 -28.05 -1.25
C ASP A 70 16.14 -26.60 -1.63
N GLY A 71 15.75 -26.39 -2.89
CA GLY A 71 15.35 -25.07 -3.38
C GLY A 71 14.15 -24.50 -2.60
N PRO A 72 13.96 -23.16 -2.63
CA PRO A 72 12.90 -22.49 -1.86
C PRO A 72 11.51 -23.08 -2.12
N ASP A 73 11.23 -23.54 -3.34
CA ASP A 73 9.96 -24.18 -3.72
C ASP A 73 9.74 -25.52 -2.99
N LYS A 74 10.78 -26.35 -2.82
CA LYS A 74 10.69 -27.63 -2.10
C LYS A 74 10.49 -27.43 -0.60
N VAL A 75 11.09 -26.39 -0.03
CA VAL A 75 10.87 -26.01 1.37
C VAL A 75 9.43 -25.57 1.59
N LEU A 76 8.88 -24.76 0.67
CA LEU A 76 7.49 -24.31 0.73
C LEU A 76 6.51 -25.48 0.57
N GLU A 77 6.75 -26.39 -0.38
CA GLU A 77 5.94 -27.60 -0.56
C GLU A 77 5.98 -28.51 0.66
N LYS A 78 7.16 -28.71 1.26
CA LYS A 78 7.31 -29.51 2.48
C LYS A 78 6.54 -28.88 3.65
N ARG A 79 6.61 -27.56 3.81
CA ARG A 79 5.84 -26.83 4.84
C ARG A 79 4.33 -26.90 4.59
N ARG A 80 3.88 -26.80 3.34
CA ARG A 80 2.48 -27.02 2.96
C ARG A 80 2.03 -28.44 3.29
N ALA A 81 2.81 -29.46 2.92
CA ALA A 81 2.50 -30.85 3.24
C ALA A 81 2.44 -31.11 4.75
N GLU A 82 3.37 -30.52 5.53
CA GLU A 82 3.35 -30.56 6.99
C GLU A 82 2.13 -29.83 7.57
N LEU A 83 1.76 -28.67 7.04
CA LEU A 83 0.57 -27.92 7.47
C LEU A 83 -0.72 -28.66 7.14
N THR A 84 -0.85 -29.20 5.93
CA THR A 84 -1.99 -30.05 5.51
C THR A 84 -2.08 -31.29 6.40
N ALA A 85 -0.93 -31.95 6.69
CA ALA A 85 -0.89 -33.08 7.59
C ALA A 85 -1.34 -32.69 9.01
N ARG A 86 -0.98 -31.50 9.50
CA ARG A 86 -1.37 -30.96 10.82
C ARG A 86 -2.85 -30.53 10.91
N ILE A 87 -3.39 -29.97 9.83
CA ILE A 87 -4.83 -29.70 9.72
C ILE A 87 -5.60 -31.02 9.70
N SER A 88 -5.13 -32.01 8.92
CA SER A 88 -5.74 -33.34 8.84
C SER A 88 -5.58 -34.18 10.12
N SER A 89 -4.54 -33.93 10.93
CA SER A 89 -4.31 -34.61 12.22
C SER A 89 -5.19 -34.09 13.35
N GLY A 90 -6.01 -33.07 13.10
CA GLY A 90 -6.92 -32.51 14.08
C GLY A 90 -6.31 -31.44 14.99
N GLU A 91 -5.16 -30.84 14.64
CA GLU A 91 -4.64 -29.69 15.42
C GLU A 91 -5.62 -28.50 15.38
N PHE A 92 -6.45 -28.42 14.32
CA PHE A 92 -7.64 -27.57 14.23
C PHE A 92 -8.90 -28.43 14.38
N THR A 93 -9.17 -29.03 15.54
CA THR A 93 -10.41 -29.81 15.70
C THR A 93 -11.64 -28.92 15.70
N ALA A 94 -12.67 -29.32 14.94
CA ALA A 94 -14.04 -28.87 15.09
C ALA A 94 -14.65 -29.42 16.39
N GLN A 95 -14.21 -28.91 17.55
CA GLN A 95 -14.92 -29.14 18.80
C GLN A 95 -14.95 -27.87 19.64
N GLY A 96 -16.07 -27.70 20.36
CA GLY A 96 -16.41 -26.54 21.20
C GLY A 96 -15.36 -26.18 22.26
N PRO A 97 -15.67 -25.27 23.20
CA PRO A 97 -14.70 -24.44 23.90
C PRO A 97 -13.67 -25.21 24.77
N GLY A 98 -12.67 -25.81 24.12
CA GLY A 98 -11.63 -26.63 24.73
C GLY A 98 -10.63 -25.82 25.56
N TRP A 99 -10.60 -24.49 25.39
CA TRP A 99 -9.76 -23.60 26.19
C TRP A 99 -10.24 -23.51 27.65
N LEU A 100 -11.51 -23.79 27.93
CA LEU A 100 -12.07 -23.79 29.29
C LEU A 100 -11.89 -25.12 30.03
N ALA A 101 -11.62 -26.22 29.32
CA ALA A 101 -11.41 -27.54 29.90
C ALA A 101 -10.33 -27.56 31.01
N PRO A 102 -9.13 -26.97 30.83
CA PRO A 102 -8.13 -26.95 31.90
C PRO A 102 -8.51 -26.09 33.11
N VAL A 103 -9.32 -25.03 32.90
CA VAL A 103 -9.80 -24.15 33.98
C VAL A 103 -10.92 -24.82 34.77
N ALA A 104 -11.89 -25.43 34.08
CA ALA A 104 -12.96 -26.20 34.71
C ALA A 104 -12.41 -27.40 35.50
N ALA A 105 -11.41 -28.12 34.96
CA ALA A 105 -10.75 -29.22 35.65
C ALA A 105 -9.95 -28.79 36.88
N ARG A 106 -9.42 -27.55 36.90
CA ARG A 106 -8.77 -26.96 38.08
C ARG A 106 -9.77 -26.53 39.15
N LEU A 107 -10.90 -25.96 38.74
CA LEU A 107 -11.95 -25.54 39.66
C LEU A 107 -12.64 -26.73 40.33
N ALA A 108 -12.89 -27.82 39.60
CA ALA A 108 -13.45 -29.05 40.16
C ALA A 108 -12.61 -29.67 41.28
N LYS A 109 -11.29 -29.40 41.33
CA LYS A 109 -10.40 -29.88 42.40
C LYS A 109 -10.52 -29.12 43.72
N LEU A 110 -11.28 -28.02 43.77
CA LEU A 110 -11.46 -27.17 44.95
C LEU A 110 -12.65 -27.60 45.84
N GLY A 111 -13.19 -28.79 45.62
CA GLY A 111 -14.32 -29.33 46.38
C GLY A 111 -15.68 -28.77 45.92
N PRO A 112 -16.73 -28.89 46.74
CA PRO A 112 -18.12 -28.59 46.35
C PRO A 112 -18.35 -27.19 45.75
N PRO A 113 -17.73 -26.11 46.25
CA PRO A 113 -17.85 -24.78 45.64
C PRO A 113 -17.21 -24.69 44.25
N GLY A 114 -16.12 -25.43 44.04
CA GLY A 114 -15.36 -25.49 42.81
C GLY A 114 -16.07 -26.28 41.70
N GLU A 115 -16.78 -27.35 42.05
CA GLU A 115 -17.66 -28.07 41.12
C GLU A 115 -18.83 -27.21 40.64
N LEU A 116 -19.39 -26.39 41.54
CA LEU A 116 -20.49 -25.48 41.21
C LEU A 116 -20.01 -24.36 40.26
N ALA A 117 -18.80 -23.83 40.48
CA ALA A 117 -18.16 -22.88 39.58
C ALA A 117 -17.80 -23.50 38.22
N ALA A 118 -17.29 -24.74 38.20
CA ALA A 118 -17.01 -25.48 36.97
C ALA A 118 -18.30 -25.76 36.18
N GLY A 119 -19.39 -26.11 36.87
CA GLY A 119 -20.74 -26.29 36.32
C GLY A 119 -21.34 -25.00 35.75
N LEU A 120 -21.11 -23.85 36.41
CA LEU A 120 -21.51 -22.55 35.89
C LEU A 120 -20.69 -22.16 34.65
N LEU A 121 -19.37 -22.39 34.66
CA LEU A 121 -18.50 -22.14 33.51
C LEU A 121 -18.90 -22.98 32.30
N THR A 122 -19.24 -24.24 32.51
CA THR A 122 -19.73 -25.12 31.43
C THR A 122 -21.12 -24.73 30.95
N LYS A 123 -22.02 -24.25 31.82
CA LYS A 123 -23.32 -23.68 31.41
C LYS A 123 -23.19 -22.36 30.66
N VAL A 124 -22.29 -21.47 31.07
CA VAL A 124 -22.00 -20.20 30.39
C VAL A 124 -21.32 -20.47 29.04
N ALA A 125 -20.48 -21.51 28.96
CA ALA A 125 -19.84 -21.95 27.72
C ALA A 125 -20.77 -22.75 26.79
N GLY A 126 -21.78 -23.44 27.35
CA GLY A 126 -22.65 -24.40 26.69
C GLY A 126 -24.13 -24.01 26.70
N GLY A 127 -24.46 -22.72 26.61
CA GLY A 127 -25.83 -22.31 26.34
C GLY A 127 -26.30 -22.94 25.02
N GLU A 128 -27.42 -23.67 25.04
CA GLU A 128 -28.03 -24.33 23.88
C GLU A 128 -28.13 -23.35 22.68
N ARG A 129 -27.25 -23.54 21.69
CA ARG A 129 -27.26 -22.73 20.46
C ARG A 129 -28.24 -23.35 19.47
N ARG A 130 -29.46 -22.79 19.40
CA ARG A 130 -30.43 -23.09 18.34
C ARG A 130 -30.00 -22.40 17.03
N GLY A 131 -29.33 -23.14 16.15
CA GLY A 131 -29.00 -22.75 14.78
C GLY A 131 -27.97 -23.71 14.15
N PRO A 132 -27.82 -23.76 12.81
CA PRO A 132 -26.74 -24.54 12.20
C PRO A 132 -25.39 -24.03 12.74
N GLU A 133 -24.61 -24.93 13.34
CA GLU A 133 -23.31 -24.59 13.89
C GLU A 133 -22.33 -24.25 12.76
N LEU A 134 -21.86 -23.01 12.74
CA LEU A 134 -20.83 -22.57 11.81
C LEU A 134 -19.54 -23.37 12.08
N PRO A 135 -18.90 -23.97 11.05
CA PRO A 135 -17.64 -24.69 11.23
C PRO A 135 -16.60 -23.84 11.96
N GLN A 136 -15.86 -24.44 12.89
CA GLN A 136 -14.86 -23.72 13.70
C GLN A 136 -13.48 -24.34 13.53
N ALA A 137 -12.51 -23.51 13.19
CA ALA A 137 -11.09 -23.80 13.27
C ALA A 137 -10.52 -23.16 14.53
N VAL A 138 -9.88 -23.95 15.38
CA VAL A 138 -9.20 -23.48 16.61
C VAL A 138 -7.72 -23.70 16.43
N GLY A 139 -6.89 -22.67 16.57
CA GLY A 139 -5.44 -22.81 16.39
C GLY A 139 -4.62 -21.79 17.18
N SER A 140 -3.31 -22.04 17.24
CA SER A 140 -2.36 -21.11 17.85
C SER A 140 -1.87 -20.10 16.81
N LEU A 141 -1.79 -18.82 17.18
CA LEU A 141 -1.23 -17.75 16.33
C LEU A 141 0.22 -18.07 15.90
N ALA A 142 0.96 -18.81 16.72
CA ALA A 142 2.33 -19.24 16.43
C ALA A 142 2.42 -20.17 15.21
N SER A 143 1.32 -20.84 14.83
CA SER A 143 1.30 -21.71 13.65
C SER A 143 1.28 -20.95 12.32
N VAL A 144 0.97 -19.65 12.35
CA VAL A 144 0.88 -18.77 11.16
C VAL A 144 1.91 -17.62 11.23
N ALA A 145 2.63 -17.49 12.34
CA ALA A 145 3.61 -16.45 12.53
C ALA A 145 4.81 -16.65 11.59
N GLY A 146 5.08 -15.69 10.71
CA GLY A 146 6.24 -15.68 9.81
C GLY A 146 5.99 -16.21 8.40
N GLU A 147 4.75 -16.58 8.05
CA GLU A 147 4.33 -16.86 6.68
C GLU A 147 3.17 -15.95 6.27
N ALA A 148 2.91 -15.85 4.97
CA ALA A 148 1.79 -15.06 4.48
C ALA A 148 0.47 -15.67 4.97
N PHE A 149 -0.31 -14.89 5.74
CA PHE A 149 -1.49 -15.36 6.47
C PHE A 149 -2.55 -16.03 5.58
N PHE A 150 -2.60 -15.69 4.29
CA PHE A 150 -3.54 -16.29 3.34
C PHE A 150 -3.25 -17.77 3.04
N LEU A 151 -2.03 -18.27 3.28
CA LEU A 151 -1.67 -19.66 2.99
C LEU A 151 -2.43 -20.65 3.89
N PRO A 152 -2.37 -20.57 5.24
CA PRO A 152 -3.21 -21.43 6.07
C PRO A 152 -4.71 -21.21 5.88
N LEU A 153 -5.14 -19.96 5.59
CA LEU A 153 -6.55 -19.70 5.32
C LEU A 153 -7.08 -20.44 4.10
N TYR A 154 -6.24 -20.64 3.07
CA TYR A 154 -6.62 -21.42 1.90
C TYR A 154 -6.87 -22.89 2.24
N ASP A 155 -5.98 -23.51 3.02
CA ASP A 155 -6.15 -24.92 3.45
C ASP A 155 -7.36 -25.09 4.37
N LEU A 156 -7.58 -24.13 5.26
CA LEU A 156 -8.78 -24.09 6.11
C LEU A 156 -10.05 -23.89 5.26
N PHE A 157 -10.03 -23.04 4.24
CA PHE A 157 -11.13 -22.89 3.29
C PHE A 157 -11.47 -24.22 2.60
N LEU A 158 -10.47 -24.97 2.12
CA LEU A 158 -10.69 -26.28 1.49
C LEU A 158 -11.32 -27.30 2.46
N THR A 159 -11.08 -27.16 3.76
CA THR A 159 -11.55 -28.09 4.80
C THR A 159 -12.92 -27.72 5.37
N TYR A 160 -13.13 -26.44 5.72
CA TYR A 160 -14.31 -25.94 6.43
C TYR A 160 -15.32 -25.23 5.52
N GLY A 161 -14.98 -25.03 4.24
CA GLY A 161 -15.84 -24.41 3.25
C GLY A 161 -15.75 -22.88 3.20
N GLY A 162 -16.69 -22.27 2.46
CA GLY A 162 -16.67 -20.84 2.13
C GLY A 162 -16.93 -19.88 3.29
N VAL A 163 -17.42 -20.35 4.45
CA VAL A 163 -17.57 -19.53 5.66
C VAL A 163 -17.28 -20.37 6.90
N PHE A 164 -16.29 -19.94 7.69
CA PHE A 164 -15.95 -20.60 8.95
C PHE A 164 -15.44 -19.61 10.01
N ARG A 165 -15.47 -20.01 11.27
CA ARG A 165 -14.97 -19.22 12.40
C ARG A 165 -13.57 -19.68 12.75
N LEU A 166 -12.65 -18.74 12.80
CA LEU A 166 -11.28 -18.95 13.20
C LEU A 166 -11.03 -18.34 14.58
N ASN A 167 -10.78 -19.19 15.57
CA ASN A 167 -10.53 -18.78 16.95
C ASN A 167 -9.02 -18.76 17.23
N PHE A 168 -8.50 -17.59 17.62
CA PHE A 168 -7.10 -17.37 18.02
C PHE A 168 -7.03 -16.73 19.41
N GLY A 169 -6.78 -17.55 20.44
CA GLY A 169 -6.76 -17.09 21.83
C GLY A 169 -8.09 -16.40 22.19
N PRO A 170 -8.08 -15.13 22.67
CA PRO A 170 -9.31 -14.40 22.98
C PRO A 170 -10.02 -13.80 21.76
N LYS A 171 -9.39 -13.79 20.58
CA LYS A 171 -9.95 -13.19 19.35
C LYS A 171 -10.59 -14.27 18.47
N SER A 172 -11.68 -13.93 17.80
CA SER A 172 -12.40 -14.78 16.85
C SER A 172 -12.67 -14.01 15.56
N PHE A 173 -12.33 -14.57 14.41
CA PHE A 173 -12.61 -14.01 13.10
C PHE A 173 -13.57 -14.89 12.32
N LEU A 174 -14.48 -14.29 11.56
CA LEU A 174 -15.24 -14.99 10.53
C LEU A 174 -14.45 -14.89 9.22
N ILE A 175 -14.04 -16.02 8.68
CA ILE A 175 -13.35 -16.11 7.40
C ILE A 175 -14.42 -16.35 6.33
N VAL A 176 -14.42 -15.49 5.31
CA VAL A 176 -15.37 -15.53 4.19
C VAL A 176 -14.60 -15.70 2.91
N SER A 177 -14.86 -16.80 2.23
CA SER A 177 -14.32 -17.18 0.92
C SER A 177 -15.44 -17.53 -0.08
N ASP A 178 -16.71 -17.38 0.34
CA ASP A 178 -17.90 -17.54 -0.50
C ASP A 178 -18.25 -16.22 -1.23
N PRO A 179 -18.44 -16.22 -2.56
CA PRO A 179 -18.68 -15.00 -3.34
C PRO A 179 -20.04 -14.34 -3.05
N ASP A 180 -21.09 -15.12 -2.75
CA ASP A 180 -22.41 -14.57 -2.46
C ASP A 180 -22.41 -13.90 -1.08
N VAL A 181 -21.73 -14.50 -0.11
CA VAL A 181 -21.54 -13.90 1.22
C VAL A 181 -20.64 -12.67 1.13
N ALA A 182 -19.56 -12.71 0.35
CA ALA A 182 -18.71 -11.54 0.12
C ALA A 182 -19.50 -10.38 -0.52
N LYS A 183 -20.34 -10.67 -1.52
CA LYS A 183 -21.24 -9.68 -2.13
C LYS A 183 -22.26 -9.13 -1.13
N HIS A 184 -22.82 -9.97 -0.26
CA HIS A 184 -23.73 -9.52 0.80
C HIS A 184 -23.04 -8.49 1.71
N ILE A 185 -21.82 -8.79 2.16
CA ILE A 185 -21.04 -7.94 3.06
C ILE A 185 -20.61 -6.64 2.37
N LEU A 186 -20.08 -6.72 1.15
CA LEU A 186 -19.44 -5.58 0.48
C LEU A 186 -20.42 -4.70 -0.31
N ARG A 187 -21.60 -5.21 -0.68
CA ARG A 187 -22.56 -4.51 -1.53
C ARG A 187 -23.97 -4.50 -0.96
N ASP A 188 -24.61 -5.66 -0.84
CA ASP A 188 -26.07 -5.74 -0.66
C ASP A 188 -26.51 -5.25 0.73
N ASN A 189 -25.68 -5.50 1.76
CA ASN A 189 -25.93 -5.09 3.14
C ASN A 189 -24.70 -4.39 3.77
N SER A 190 -23.96 -3.63 2.96
CA SER A 190 -22.71 -2.96 3.39
C SER A 190 -22.88 -2.03 4.59
N LYS A 191 -24.08 -1.44 4.79
CA LYS A 191 -24.39 -0.57 5.93
C LYS A 191 -24.34 -1.28 7.30
N ALA A 192 -24.44 -2.61 7.32
CA ALA A 192 -24.36 -3.41 8.54
C ALA A 192 -22.91 -3.74 8.96
N TYR A 193 -21.92 -3.41 8.14
CA TYR A 193 -20.52 -3.74 8.37
C TYR A 193 -19.67 -2.47 8.43
N SER A 194 -18.84 -2.37 9.46
CA SER A 194 -17.81 -1.33 9.56
C SER A 194 -16.45 -1.86 9.12
N LYS A 195 -15.45 -0.98 9.04
CA LYS A 195 -14.05 -1.36 8.79
C LYS A 195 -13.41 -2.06 10.01
N GLY A 196 -14.02 -1.93 11.19
CA GLY A 196 -13.62 -2.61 12.42
C GLY A 196 -12.14 -2.43 12.74
N ILE A 197 -11.47 -3.56 13.03
CA ILE A 197 -10.05 -3.64 13.40
C ILE A 197 -9.14 -2.92 12.39
N LEU A 198 -9.49 -2.89 11.10
CA LEU A 198 -8.69 -2.19 10.08
C LEU A 198 -8.61 -0.68 10.34
N ALA A 199 -9.71 -0.06 10.79
CA ALA A 199 -9.73 1.37 11.09
C ALA A 199 -8.82 1.69 12.29
N GLU A 200 -8.92 0.91 13.38
CA GLU A 200 -8.08 1.07 14.58
C GLU A 200 -6.59 0.96 14.27
N ILE A 201 -6.22 0.04 13.38
CA ILE A 201 -4.84 -0.17 12.97
C ILE A 201 -4.32 0.96 12.08
N LEU A 202 -5.15 1.53 11.22
CA LEU A 202 -4.73 2.54 10.24
C LEU A 202 -4.87 3.98 10.75
N GLU A 203 -5.62 4.22 11.82
CA GLU A 203 -5.89 5.55 12.37
C GLU A 203 -4.60 6.33 12.68
N PHE A 204 -3.55 5.65 13.17
CA PHE A 204 -2.29 6.35 13.51
C PHE A 204 -1.51 6.86 12.29
N VAL A 205 -1.79 6.33 11.09
CA VAL A 205 -1.13 6.69 9.83
C VAL A 205 -2.02 7.60 9.00
N MET A 206 -3.30 7.25 8.88
CA MET A 206 -4.26 7.87 7.96
C MET A 206 -5.26 8.78 8.68
N GLY A 207 -5.22 8.88 10.01
CA GLY A 207 -6.16 9.67 10.80
C GLY A 207 -7.61 9.31 10.49
N THR A 208 -8.42 10.32 10.18
CA THR A 208 -9.82 10.16 9.76
C THR A 208 -10.00 10.21 8.24
N GLY A 209 -8.96 9.80 7.49
CA GLY A 209 -8.99 9.74 6.03
C GLY A 209 -9.88 8.62 5.46
N LEU A 210 -10.06 8.58 4.14
CA LEU A 210 -11.08 7.75 3.47
C LEU A 210 -11.08 6.24 3.79
N ILE A 211 -9.94 5.63 4.11
CA ILE A 211 -9.89 4.18 4.37
C ILE A 211 -10.40 3.84 5.78
N PRO A 212 -9.88 4.48 6.85
CA PRO A 212 -10.36 4.24 8.22
C PRO A 212 -11.63 5.01 8.60
N ALA A 213 -12.03 6.05 7.87
CA ALA A 213 -13.13 6.93 8.26
C ALA A 213 -14.47 6.22 8.54
N ASP A 214 -15.17 6.71 9.56
CA ASP A 214 -16.54 6.32 9.88
C ASP A 214 -17.54 6.74 8.79
N GLY A 215 -18.71 6.08 8.78
CA GLY A 215 -19.66 6.15 7.67
C GLY A 215 -20.04 7.56 7.19
N GLU A 216 -20.27 8.51 8.10
CA GLU A 216 -20.67 9.87 7.72
C GLU A 216 -19.49 10.72 7.21
N VAL A 217 -18.34 10.66 7.91
CA VAL A 217 -17.09 11.32 7.46
C VAL A 217 -16.72 10.78 6.09
N TRP A 218 -16.68 9.45 5.94
CA TRP A 218 -16.42 8.78 4.67
C TRP A 218 -17.36 9.24 3.56
N ARG A 219 -18.68 9.32 3.83
CA ARG A 219 -19.69 9.72 2.85
C ARG A 219 -19.47 11.14 2.34
N VAL A 220 -19.09 12.06 3.23
CA VAL A 220 -18.81 13.46 2.88
C VAL A 220 -17.48 13.54 2.10
N ARG A 221 -16.40 12.99 2.65
CA ARG A 221 -15.07 13.05 2.02
C ARG A 221 -15.03 12.35 0.66
N ARG A 222 -15.68 11.18 0.54
CA ARG A 222 -15.74 10.45 -0.74
C ARG A 222 -16.46 11.24 -1.81
N ARG A 223 -17.53 11.95 -1.47
CA ARG A 223 -18.27 12.79 -2.42
C ARG A 223 -17.43 13.97 -2.91
N ALA A 224 -16.58 14.53 -2.05
CA ALA A 224 -15.65 15.60 -2.41
C ALA A 224 -14.48 15.12 -3.30
N ILE A 225 -13.94 13.93 -3.01
CA ILE A 225 -12.72 13.43 -3.67
C ILE A 225 -12.99 12.76 -5.02
N VAL A 226 -14.08 12.00 -5.16
CA VAL A 226 -14.38 11.26 -6.40
C VAL A 226 -14.43 12.15 -7.65
N PRO A 227 -15.04 13.36 -7.62
CA PRO A 227 -15.05 14.26 -8.78
C PRO A 227 -13.66 14.63 -9.30
N ALA A 228 -12.63 14.69 -8.45
CA ALA A 228 -11.26 15.01 -8.87
C ALA A 228 -10.67 13.98 -9.86
N LEU A 229 -11.23 12.77 -9.88
CA LEU A 229 -10.81 11.64 -10.74
C LEU A 229 -11.64 11.57 -12.04
N HIS A 230 -12.07 12.71 -12.57
CA HIS A 230 -12.86 12.80 -13.79
C HIS A 230 -12.05 12.40 -15.04
N GLN A 231 -12.74 12.17 -16.18
CA GLN A 231 -12.13 11.61 -17.40
C GLN A 231 -10.96 12.46 -17.93
N LYS A 232 -11.10 13.79 -17.94
CA LYS A 232 -10.05 14.72 -18.37
C LYS A 232 -8.79 14.60 -17.50
N TYR A 233 -8.92 14.48 -16.17
CA TYR A 233 -7.80 14.22 -15.26
C TYR A 233 -7.11 12.89 -15.58
N VAL A 234 -7.87 11.79 -15.67
CA VAL A 234 -7.30 10.46 -15.97
C VAL A 234 -6.56 10.46 -17.32
N THR A 235 -7.11 11.14 -18.32
CA THR A 235 -6.48 11.27 -19.65
C THR A 235 -5.15 12.02 -19.57
N ALA A 236 -5.07 13.09 -18.78
CA ALA A 236 -3.83 13.83 -18.56
C ALA A 236 -2.78 12.99 -17.81
N MET A 237 -3.21 12.17 -16.84
CA MET A 237 -2.30 11.30 -16.08
C MET A 237 -1.63 10.21 -16.93
N ILE A 238 -2.20 9.82 -18.09
CA ILE A 238 -1.55 8.87 -19.01
C ILE A 238 -0.18 9.39 -19.46
N GLY A 239 -0.06 10.70 -19.71
CA GLY A 239 1.23 11.32 -20.06
C GLY A 239 2.25 11.21 -18.92
N LEU A 240 1.81 11.43 -17.68
CA LEU A 240 2.63 11.22 -16.49
C LEU A 240 3.09 9.76 -16.36
N PHE A 241 2.18 8.80 -16.58
CA PHE A 241 2.51 7.37 -16.49
C PHE A 241 3.56 6.98 -17.54
N GLY A 242 3.43 7.47 -18.78
CA GLY A 242 4.41 7.27 -19.83
C GLY A 242 5.77 7.84 -19.46
N ASN A 243 5.83 9.09 -19.01
CA ASN A 243 7.08 9.75 -18.63
C ASN A 243 7.79 9.06 -17.46
N ALA A 244 7.05 8.66 -16.41
CA ALA A 244 7.64 7.96 -15.28
C ALA A 244 8.15 6.56 -15.67
N SER A 245 7.40 5.85 -16.51
CA SER A 245 7.81 4.55 -17.04
C SER A 245 9.05 4.67 -17.92
N ASP A 246 9.15 5.70 -18.76
CA ASP A 246 10.33 5.96 -19.59
C ASP A 246 11.58 6.20 -18.72
N ARG A 247 11.47 6.97 -17.63
CA ARG A 247 12.57 7.13 -16.66
C ARG A 247 13.02 5.79 -16.07
N LEU A 248 12.09 4.89 -15.75
CA LEU A 248 12.44 3.54 -15.31
C LEU A 248 13.14 2.76 -16.43
N CYS A 249 12.62 2.80 -17.67
CA CYS A 249 13.25 2.16 -18.83
C CYS A 249 14.69 2.63 -19.03
N GLN A 250 14.96 3.94 -18.93
CA GLN A 250 16.33 4.47 -19.03
C GLN A 250 17.27 3.89 -17.95
N LYS A 251 16.78 3.65 -16.74
CA LYS A 251 17.57 2.97 -15.69
C LYS A 251 17.81 1.50 -16.03
N LEU A 252 16.80 0.82 -16.57
CA LEU A 252 16.91 -0.58 -17.00
C LEU A 252 17.84 -0.74 -18.20
N ASP A 253 17.82 0.17 -19.18
CA ASP A 253 18.73 0.16 -20.34
C ASP A 253 20.19 0.26 -19.90
N LYS A 254 20.46 1.08 -18.88
CA LYS A 254 21.80 1.18 -18.29
C LYS A 254 22.21 -0.14 -17.63
N ALA A 255 21.36 -0.71 -16.77
CA ALA A 255 21.65 -1.99 -16.12
C ALA A 255 21.83 -3.12 -17.15
N ALA A 256 21.01 -3.14 -18.21
CA ALA A 256 21.11 -4.10 -19.29
C ALA A 256 22.42 -3.96 -20.08
N SER A 257 22.88 -2.72 -20.32
CA SER A 257 24.16 -2.45 -20.99
C SER A 257 25.36 -2.95 -20.17
N ASP A 258 25.26 -2.87 -18.85
CA ASP A 258 26.29 -3.32 -17.91
C ASP A 258 26.16 -4.83 -17.57
N GLY A 259 25.08 -5.48 -18.02
CA GLY A 259 24.77 -6.89 -17.71
C GLY A 259 24.43 -7.12 -16.24
N GLU A 260 23.88 -6.11 -15.57
CA GLU A 260 23.53 -6.14 -14.15
C GLU A 260 22.13 -6.70 -13.92
N ASP A 261 22.01 -7.58 -12.93
CA ASP A 261 20.70 -7.99 -12.41
C ASP A 261 20.06 -6.83 -11.64
N VAL A 262 18.74 -6.69 -11.78
CA VAL A 262 17.96 -5.64 -11.10
C VAL A 262 16.89 -6.23 -10.19
N GLU A 263 16.67 -5.58 -9.06
CA GLU A 263 15.59 -5.90 -8.14
C GLU A 263 14.33 -5.11 -8.54
N MET A 264 13.41 -5.78 -9.25
CA MET A 264 12.26 -5.14 -9.89
C MET A 264 11.18 -4.66 -8.90
N GLU A 265 11.03 -5.29 -7.74
CA GLU A 265 10.02 -4.90 -6.75
C GLU A 265 10.31 -3.49 -6.20
N SER A 266 11.56 -3.22 -5.84
CA SER A 266 12.00 -1.91 -5.38
C SER A 266 11.94 -0.85 -6.49
N LEU A 267 12.22 -1.24 -7.75
CA LEU A 267 12.09 -0.32 -8.88
C LEU A 267 10.63 0.04 -9.18
N PHE A 268 9.71 -0.92 -9.10
CA PHE A 268 8.28 -0.65 -9.25
C PHE A 268 7.71 0.16 -8.10
N SER A 269 8.14 -0.07 -6.86
CA SER A 269 7.74 0.78 -5.72
C SER A 269 8.18 2.23 -5.91
N ARG A 270 9.41 2.49 -6.38
CA ARG A 270 9.87 3.84 -6.70
C ARG A 270 9.08 4.48 -7.85
N LEU A 271 8.84 3.72 -8.93
CA LEU A 271 8.03 4.18 -10.06
C LEU A 271 6.65 4.64 -9.60
N THR A 272 5.95 3.81 -8.82
CA THR A 272 4.58 4.12 -8.42
C THR A 272 4.52 5.22 -7.37
N LEU A 273 5.56 5.39 -6.54
CA LEU A 273 5.69 6.54 -5.65
C LEU A 273 5.79 7.85 -6.44
N ASP A 274 6.66 7.90 -7.45
CA ASP A 274 6.82 9.08 -8.30
C ASP A 274 5.51 9.43 -9.02
N VAL A 275 4.81 8.41 -9.52
CA VAL A 275 3.51 8.58 -10.18
C VAL A 275 2.46 9.13 -9.21
N ILE A 276 2.26 8.51 -8.05
CA ILE A 276 1.21 8.95 -7.12
C ILE A 276 1.56 10.31 -6.50
N GLY A 277 2.84 10.58 -6.27
CA GLY A 277 3.35 11.88 -5.81
C GLY A 277 2.95 13.01 -6.74
N LYS A 278 3.20 12.81 -8.04
CA LYS A 278 2.87 13.82 -9.04
C LYS A 278 1.37 13.93 -9.28
N ALA A 279 0.67 12.80 -9.34
CA ALA A 279 -0.77 12.75 -9.62
C ALA A 279 -1.62 13.36 -8.50
N VAL A 280 -1.26 13.12 -7.24
CA VAL A 280 -2.04 13.60 -6.08
C VAL A 280 -1.61 14.99 -5.64
N PHE A 281 -0.31 15.32 -5.72
CA PHE A 281 0.26 16.51 -5.08
C PHE A 281 1.01 17.46 -6.01
N ASN A 282 1.16 17.09 -7.28
CA ASN A 282 2.09 17.74 -8.20
C ASN A 282 3.55 17.73 -7.72
N TYR A 283 3.90 16.78 -6.84
CA TYR A 283 5.23 16.67 -6.24
C TYR A 283 6.07 15.60 -6.91
N ASP A 284 7.30 15.95 -7.26
CA ASP A 284 8.30 15.02 -7.77
C ASP A 284 9.14 14.47 -6.62
N PHE A 285 8.86 13.24 -6.18
CA PHE A 285 9.72 12.54 -5.21
C PHE A 285 11.09 12.22 -5.80
N ASP A 286 11.16 12.04 -7.12
CA ASP A 286 12.33 11.58 -7.88
C ASP A 286 13.01 10.36 -7.23
N SER A 287 12.17 9.45 -6.70
CA SER A 287 12.60 8.28 -5.93
C SER A 287 13.31 7.25 -6.80
N LEU A 288 13.05 7.28 -8.11
CA LEU A 288 13.82 6.53 -9.10
C LEU A 288 15.28 6.98 -9.14
N SER A 289 15.59 8.25 -8.87
CA SER A 289 16.95 8.80 -8.97
C SER A 289 17.66 8.89 -7.61
N TYR A 290 16.92 9.29 -6.57
CA TYR A 290 17.47 9.59 -5.25
C TYR A 290 16.66 8.92 -4.13
N ASP A 291 17.31 8.65 -3.00
CA ASP A 291 16.62 8.24 -1.78
C ASP A 291 16.51 9.45 -0.84
N ASN A 292 15.31 10.03 -0.74
CA ASN A 292 15.00 11.13 0.17
C ASN A 292 14.43 10.63 1.52
N GLY A 293 14.45 9.31 1.76
CA GLY A 293 13.94 8.68 2.97
C GLY A 293 12.42 8.53 3.02
N ILE A 294 11.63 9.08 2.08
CA ILE A 294 10.17 8.95 2.14
C ILE A 294 9.71 7.53 1.84
N VAL A 295 10.37 6.83 0.92
CA VAL A 295 10.09 5.42 0.62
C VAL A 295 10.26 4.60 1.89
N GLU A 296 11.38 4.79 2.60
CA GLU A 296 11.62 4.12 3.89
C GLU A 296 10.57 4.52 4.92
N ALA A 297 10.20 5.80 5.03
CA ALA A 297 9.19 6.27 5.96
C ALA A 297 7.81 5.62 5.71
N VAL A 298 7.37 5.55 4.45
CA VAL A 298 6.13 4.88 4.06
C VAL A 298 6.19 3.39 4.42
N TYR A 299 7.29 2.69 4.08
CA TYR A 299 7.47 1.29 4.46
C TYR A 299 7.45 1.07 5.98
N VAL A 300 8.12 1.93 6.75
CA VAL A 300 8.13 1.86 8.22
C VAL A 300 6.71 1.99 8.78
N THR A 301 5.91 2.92 8.25
CA THR A 301 4.51 3.10 8.71
C THR A 301 3.62 1.92 8.33
N LEU A 302 3.74 1.40 7.10
CA LEU A 302 2.98 0.24 6.63
C LEU A 302 3.30 -1.03 7.43
N ARG A 303 4.59 -1.27 7.70
CA ARG A 303 5.02 -2.42 8.49
C ARG A 303 4.61 -2.32 9.94
N GLU A 304 4.56 -1.12 10.50
CA GLU A 304 3.98 -0.92 11.84
C GLU A 304 2.48 -1.23 11.84
N ALA A 305 1.72 -0.81 10.81
CA ALA A 305 0.30 -1.15 10.69
C ALA A 305 0.09 -2.67 10.63
N GLU A 306 0.88 -3.38 9.83
CA GLU A 306 0.85 -4.85 9.79
C GLU A 306 1.14 -5.48 11.17
N MET A 307 2.17 -4.99 11.87
CA MET A 307 2.52 -5.47 13.21
C MET A 307 1.41 -5.20 14.24
N ARG A 308 0.72 -4.07 14.14
CA ARG A 308 -0.42 -3.76 15.03
C ARG A 308 -1.61 -4.71 14.78
N SER A 309 -1.78 -5.18 13.55
CA SER A 309 -2.84 -6.12 13.19
C SER A 309 -2.67 -7.50 13.83
N THR A 310 -1.43 -7.95 13.98
CA THR A 310 -1.10 -9.30 14.46
C THR A 310 -0.70 -9.34 15.94
N SER A 311 -0.40 -8.20 16.56
CA SER A 311 0.03 -8.19 17.96
C SER A 311 -1.12 -8.57 18.92
N PRO A 312 -0.87 -9.50 19.87
CA PRO A 312 -1.87 -9.88 20.88
C PRO A 312 -2.10 -8.79 21.92
N ILE A 313 -1.10 -7.92 22.15
CA ILE A 313 -1.15 -6.85 23.16
C ILE A 313 -0.85 -5.50 22.47
N PRO A 314 -1.72 -4.48 22.63
CA PRO A 314 -1.55 -3.18 22.00
C PRO A 314 -0.54 -2.31 22.76
N THR A 315 0.74 -2.69 22.74
CA THR A 315 1.79 -1.98 23.48
C THR A 315 1.96 -0.52 23.05
N TRP A 316 1.52 -0.17 21.83
CA TRP A 316 1.58 1.19 21.28
C TRP A 316 0.57 2.15 21.91
N GLU A 317 -0.44 1.66 22.62
CA GLU A 317 -1.40 2.50 23.36
C GLU A 317 -0.83 2.98 24.70
N ILE A 318 0.20 2.31 25.22
CA ILE A 318 0.85 2.68 26.47
C ILE A 318 1.63 3.99 26.25
N PRO A 319 1.25 5.12 26.90
CA PRO A 319 1.79 6.44 26.55
C PRO A 319 3.32 6.52 26.61
N ILE A 320 3.91 5.97 27.67
CA ILE A 320 5.36 6.01 27.91
C ILE A 320 6.12 5.10 26.90
N TRP A 321 5.46 4.08 26.36
CA TRP A 321 6.10 3.11 25.47
C TRP A 321 6.44 3.69 24.10
N LYS A 322 5.67 4.69 23.65
CA LYS A 322 5.93 5.44 22.42
C LYS A 322 7.30 6.13 22.45
N ASP A 323 7.70 6.62 23.62
CA ASP A 323 8.94 7.36 23.81
C ASP A 323 10.11 6.47 24.22
N ILE A 324 9.88 5.28 24.75
CA ILE A 324 10.96 4.36 25.16
C ILE A 324 11.36 3.42 24.02
N SER A 325 10.38 2.91 23.28
CA SER A 325 10.60 1.91 22.24
C SER A 325 11.34 2.49 21.03
N PRO A 326 12.53 2.00 20.66
CA PRO A 326 13.23 2.45 19.45
C PRO A 326 12.40 2.30 18.19
N ARG A 327 11.55 1.25 18.14
CA ARG A 327 10.61 1.03 17.03
C ARG A 327 9.57 2.14 16.94
N GLN A 328 8.94 2.50 18.06
CA GLN A 328 7.90 3.55 18.05
C GLN A 328 8.51 4.92 17.75
N ARG A 329 9.74 5.21 18.22
CA ARG A 329 10.47 6.41 17.82
C ARG A 329 10.66 6.49 16.31
N LYS A 330 11.15 5.41 15.68
CA LYS A 330 11.34 5.35 14.22
C LYS A 330 10.02 5.58 13.46
N VAL A 331 8.91 5.03 13.95
CA VAL A 331 7.58 5.24 13.37
C VAL A 331 7.14 6.70 13.50
N ASN A 332 7.34 7.32 14.66
CA ASN A 332 6.99 8.73 14.88
C ASN A 332 7.83 9.68 14.02
N GLU A 333 9.13 9.39 13.84
CA GLU A 333 10.03 10.13 12.94
C GLU A 333 9.57 10.00 11.48
N ALA A 334 9.21 8.79 11.04
CA ALA A 334 8.66 8.55 9.71
C ALA A 334 7.34 9.30 9.47
N LEU A 335 6.41 9.26 10.43
CA LEU A 335 5.16 10.02 10.35
C LEU A 335 5.39 11.53 10.35
N ALA A 336 6.34 12.03 11.14
CA ALA A 336 6.69 13.45 11.14
C ALA A 336 7.24 13.88 9.78
N LEU A 337 8.13 13.10 9.17
CA LEU A 337 8.65 13.37 7.83
C LEU A 337 7.53 13.45 6.80
N ILE A 338 6.64 12.45 6.76
CA ILE A 338 5.53 12.41 5.80
C ILE A 338 4.58 13.59 6.02
N ASN A 339 4.18 13.85 7.27
CA ASN A 339 3.26 14.96 7.58
C ASN A 339 3.86 16.33 7.22
N ASN A 340 5.14 16.55 7.48
CA ASN A 340 5.80 17.81 7.11
C ASN A 340 5.80 18.04 5.60
N ILE A 341 6.11 16.99 4.81
CA ILE A 341 6.07 17.06 3.35
C ILE A 341 4.64 17.38 2.88
N LEU A 342 3.63 16.70 3.43
CA LEU A 342 2.22 16.96 3.08
C LEU A 342 1.78 18.38 3.45
N ASP A 343 2.18 18.87 4.63
CA ASP A 343 1.85 20.23 5.07
C ASP A 343 2.49 21.30 4.16
N GLU A 344 3.74 21.10 3.70
CA GLU A 344 4.42 21.98 2.74
C GLU A 344 3.72 21.98 1.37
N LEU A 345 3.26 20.83 0.90
CA LEU A 345 2.54 20.67 -0.36
C LEU A 345 1.17 21.36 -0.32
N ILE A 346 0.42 21.14 0.76
CA ILE A 346 -0.86 21.81 0.99
C ILE A 346 -0.65 23.33 1.03
N ALA A 347 0.37 23.81 1.75
CA ALA A 347 0.64 25.24 1.85
C ALA A 347 1.05 25.87 0.51
N THR A 348 1.80 25.14 -0.32
CA THR A 348 2.21 25.63 -1.65
C THR A 348 1.03 25.66 -2.61
N CYS A 349 0.22 24.60 -2.66
CA CYS A 349 -0.95 24.54 -3.53
C CYS A 349 -2.02 25.57 -3.12
N LYS A 350 -2.25 25.79 -1.81
CA LYS A 350 -3.16 26.84 -1.32
C LYS A 350 -2.78 28.23 -1.86
N ARG A 351 -1.49 28.59 -1.80
CA ARG A 351 -1.02 29.88 -2.35
C ARG A 351 -1.29 30.00 -3.85
N MET A 352 -1.12 28.92 -4.61
CA MET A 352 -1.41 28.91 -6.05
C MET A 352 -2.91 29.13 -6.32
N VAL A 353 -3.78 28.43 -5.59
CA VAL A 353 -5.23 28.59 -5.72
C VAL A 353 -5.70 30.00 -5.34
N ASP A 354 -5.13 30.59 -4.28
CA ASP A 354 -5.45 31.97 -3.85
C ASP A 354 -5.06 33.03 -4.89
N GLU A 355 -4.08 32.75 -5.74
CA GLU A 355 -3.60 33.65 -6.81
C GLU A 355 -4.34 33.43 -8.15
N GLU A 356 -5.17 32.39 -8.27
CA GLU A 356 -5.85 32.01 -9.50
C GLU A 356 -7.27 32.60 -9.60
N ASP A 357 -7.60 33.17 -10.76
CA ASP A 357 -8.94 33.69 -11.07
C ASP A 357 -9.69 32.71 -12.01
N LEU A 358 -9.73 31.43 -11.62
CA LEU A 358 -10.40 30.38 -12.40
C LEU A 358 -11.72 29.98 -11.74
N GLN A 359 -12.78 29.89 -12.55
CA GLN A 359 -14.07 29.38 -12.08
C GLN A 359 -14.05 27.86 -12.00
N PHE A 360 -14.34 27.32 -10.80
CA PHE A 360 -14.47 25.89 -10.58
C PHE A 360 -15.70 25.31 -11.30
N HIS A 361 -15.54 24.13 -11.88
CA HIS A 361 -16.61 23.36 -12.53
C HIS A 361 -16.30 21.85 -12.43
N GLU A 362 -17.24 20.98 -12.81
CA GLU A 362 -17.14 19.52 -12.57
C GLU A 362 -15.90 18.83 -13.18
N GLU A 363 -15.36 19.37 -14.28
CA GLU A 363 -14.15 18.87 -14.96
C GLU A 363 -12.98 19.88 -14.86
N TYR A 364 -12.98 20.68 -13.80
CA TYR A 364 -11.93 21.64 -13.54
C TYR A 364 -10.59 20.93 -13.42
N MET A 365 -9.57 21.42 -14.13
CA MET A 365 -8.21 20.93 -14.01
C MET A 365 -7.27 22.03 -14.46
N ASN A 366 -6.40 22.48 -13.56
CA ASN A 366 -5.38 23.47 -13.87
C ASN A 366 -4.30 22.83 -14.75
N GLU A 367 -3.85 23.54 -15.79
CA GLU A 367 -2.87 23.00 -16.74
C GLU A 367 -1.43 22.98 -16.17
N LYS A 368 -1.11 23.87 -15.23
CA LYS A 368 0.19 23.93 -14.55
C LYS A 368 0.25 22.95 -13.38
N ASP A 369 -0.87 22.76 -12.70
CA ASP A 369 -1.02 21.85 -11.58
C ASP A 369 -2.28 20.98 -11.75
N PRO A 370 -2.19 19.89 -12.53
CA PRO A 370 -3.32 19.00 -12.75
C PRO A 370 -3.54 18.03 -11.58
N SER A 371 -3.09 18.33 -10.36
CA SER A 371 -3.16 17.39 -9.23
C SER A 371 -4.53 17.34 -8.54
N ILE A 372 -4.79 16.23 -7.84
CA ILE A 372 -6.00 16.09 -7.01
C ILE A 372 -6.03 17.13 -5.90
N LEU A 373 -4.88 17.44 -5.28
CA LEU A 373 -4.78 18.47 -4.26
C LEU A 373 -5.27 19.82 -4.77
N HIS A 374 -4.85 20.22 -5.98
CA HIS A 374 -5.26 21.47 -6.61
C HIS A 374 -6.77 21.49 -6.85
N PHE A 375 -7.33 20.41 -7.43
CA PHE A 375 -8.77 20.26 -7.60
C PHE A 375 -9.54 20.43 -6.28
N LEU A 376 -9.09 19.76 -5.21
CA LEU A 376 -9.77 19.79 -3.91
C LEU A 376 -9.74 21.18 -3.28
N LEU A 377 -8.63 21.91 -3.42
CA LEU A 377 -8.54 23.28 -2.90
C LEU A 377 -9.35 24.27 -3.74
N ALA A 378 -9.33 24.14 -5.07
CA ALA A 378 -10.10 24.98 -5.99
C ALA A 378 -11.62 24.76 -5.85
N SER A 379 -12.06 23.59 -5.38
CA SER A 379 -13.48 23.31 -5.14
C SER A 379 -14.12 24.20 -4.07
N GLY A 380 -13.32 24.79 -3.18
CA GLY A 380 -13.80 25.64 -2.08
C GLY A 380 -14.50 24.87 -0.95
N ASP A 381 -14.37 23.54 -0.90
CA ASP A 381 -14.91 22.74 0.20
C ASP A 381 -14.30 23.17 1.55
N ASP A 382 -15.16 23.42 2.55
CA ASP A 382 -14.73 23.74 3.91
C ASP A 382 -14.19 22.50 4.61
N VAL A 383 -12.86 22.34 4.56
CA VAL A 383 -12.14 21.18 5.10
C VAL A 383 -10.97 21.67 5.93
N SER A 384 -10.88 21.19 7.18
CA SER A 384 -9.71 21.47 8.01
C SER A 384 -8.43 20.95 7.34
N SER A 385 -7.32 21.67 7.51
CA SER A 385 -6.02 21.24 6.98
C SER A 385 -5.64 19.83 7.44
N LYS A 386 -6.02 19.45 8.67
CA LYS A 386 -5.81 18.09 9.19
C LYS A 386 -6.57 17.05 8.38
N GLN A 387 -7.87 17.25 8.15
CA GLN A 387 -8.68 16.28 7.40
C GLN A 387 -8.21 16.17 5.95
N LEU A 388 -7.83 17.29 5.31
CA LEU A 388 -7.26 17.27 3.96
C LEU A 388 -5.96 16.46 3.93
N ARG A 389 -5.06 16.66 4.89
CA ARG A 389 -3.83 15.87 5.02
C ARG A 389 -4.12 14.38 5.21
N ASP A 390 -5.07 14.02 6.07
CA ASP A 390 -5.48 12.64 6.32
C ASP A 390 -6.02 11.97 5.05
N ASP A 391 -6.82 12.69 4.25
CA ASP A 391 -7.33 12.18 2.96
C ASP A 391 -6.21 11.97 1.93
N LEU A 392 -5.29 12.94 1.83
CA LEU A 392 -4.17 12.85 0.91
C LEU A 392 -3.19 11.73 1.28
N MET A 393 -2.89 11.58 2.58
CA MET A 393 -2.08 10.48 3.11
C MET A 393 -2.72 9.13 2.80
N THR A 394 -4.05 9.05 2.90
CA THR A 394 -4.80 7.87 2.51
C THR A 394 -4.62 7.55 1.02
N MET A 395 -4.71 8.55 0.13
CA MET A 395 -4.53 8.34 -1.31
C MET A 395 -3.10 7.94 -1.68
N LEU A 396 -2.09 8.55 -1.04
CA LEU A 396 -0.68 8.20 -1.21
C LEU A 396 -0.47 6.71 -0.94
N ILE A 397 -0.90 6.23 0.23
CA ILE A 397 -0.74 4.82 0.61
C ILE A 397 -1.57 3.90 -0.30
N ALA A 398 -2.81 4.29 -0.63
CA ALA A 398 -3.70 3.48 -1.43
C ALA A 398 -3.20 3.28 -2.87
N GLY A 399 -2.51 4.27 -3.45
CA GLY A 399 -2.05 4.25 -4.84
C GLY A 399 -0.60 3.80 -5.07
N HIS A 400 0.24 3.83 -4.03
CA HIS A 400 1.67 3.55 -4.11
C HIS A 400 1.99 2.04 -4.18
N GLU A 401 1.95 1.35 -3.04
CA GLU A 401 2.40 -0.05 -2.93
C GLU A 401 1.47 -1.05 -3.63
N THR A 402 0.19 -0.72 -3.78
CA THR A 402 -0.79 -1.56 -4.49
C THR A 402 -0.41 -1.74 -5.95
N SER A 403 -0.12 -0.65 -6.64
CA SER A 403 0.32 -0.66 -8.04
C SER A 403 1.69 -1.31 -8.19
N ALA A 404 2.60 -1.08 -7.23
CA ALA A 404 3.92 -1.69 -7.21
C ALA A 404 3.81 -3.22 -7.17
N ALA A 405 3.02 -3.75 -6.23
CA ALA A 405 2.78 -5.17 -6.10
C ALA A 405 2.13 -5.77 -7.37
N VAL A 406 1.16 -5.08 -7.98
CA VAL A 406 0.54 -5.54 -9.24
C VAL A 406 1.58 -5.68 -10.35
N LEU A 407 2.47 -4.69 -10.52
CA LEU A 407 3.55 -4.76 -11.51
C LEU A 407 4.54 -5.88 -11.18
N THR A 408 5.00 -5.97 -9.94
CA THR A 408 5.92 -7.03 -9.48
C THR A 408 5.38 -8.42 -9.77
N TRP A 409 4.14 -8.72 -9.35
CA TRP A 409 3.52 -10.02 -9.59
C TRP A 409 3.20 -10.26 -11.06
N THR A 410 2.86 -9.23 -11.83
CA THR A 410 2.66 -9.35 -13.28
C THR A 410 3.96 -9.77 -13.98
N PHE A 411 5.07 -9.09 -13.70
CA PHE A 411 6.36 -9.41 -14.31
C PHE A 411 6.90 -10.76 -13.84
N TYR A 412 6.70 -11.11 -12.56
CA TYR A 412 6.97 -12.45 -12.06
C TYR A 412 6.21 -13.51 -12.87
N LEU A 413 4.91 -13.33 -13.08
CA LEU A 413 4.08 -14.27 -13.86
C LEU A 413 4.47 -14.33 -15.34
N LEU A 414 4.92 -13.23 -15.95
CA LEU A 414 5.42 -13.22 -17.33
C LEU A 414 6.76 -13.94 -17.48
N SER A 415 7.56 -14.03 -16.41
CA SER A 415 8.86 -14.71 -16.41
C SER A 415 8.78 -16.21 -16.15
N LYS A 416 7.60 -16.70 -15.75
CA LYS A 416 7.30 -18.12 -15.49
C LYS A 416 6.67 -18.76 -16.71
#